data_AF-A0A7S3V5F5-F1
#
_entry.id   AF-A0A7S3V5F5-F1
#
_cell.length_a   1.000
_cell.length_b   1.000
_cell.length_c   1.000
_cell.angle_alpha   90.00
_cell.angle_beta   90.00
_cell.angle_gamma   90.00
#
_symmetry.space_group_name_H-M   'P 1'
#
loop_
_entity.id
_entity.type
_entity.pdbx_description
1 polymer ?
#
loop_
_entity_poly.entity_id
_entity_poly.type
_entity_poly.pdbx_seq_one_letter_code
_entity_poly.pdbx_strand_id
1 'polypeptide(L)'
;VLIGRIDTSSQMMVVKGKLKKITCTAKKVALAVPKTVVNVPIAIGRTILAAPDAVKGAVTKAQSKGKHTSGDAALAALLAANEDKKPKHADKLEFICREILEEQERNGIVRQSQSDCMNEIVSHLEIFLREKPDAIYEEWISALHPENAEYTEANRIDHRFYVEESDHRIVWNECMKMMTMYSGNNDTIVDRNWSDRIVEKKTMDPSYTRTT
;
A
#
# COMPACT_ATOMS: atom_id res chain seq x y z
N VAL A 1 -20.61 -51.39 -31.11
CA VAL A 1 -19.45 -50.58 -30.65
C VAL A 1 -18.58 -50.31 -31.87
N LEU A 2 -18.73 -49.13 -32.48
CA LEU A 2 -17.96 -48.68 -33.64
C LEU A 2 -16.98 -47.62 -33.13
N ILE A 3 -15.69 -47.96 -33.13
CA ILE A 3 -14.60 -47.05 -32.72
C ILE A 3 -14.13 -46.34 -33.99
N GLY A 4 -14.56 -45.09 -34.17
CA GLY A 4 -14.10 -44.20 -35.22
C GLY A 4 -12.75 -43.58 -34.85
N ARG A 5 -11.72 -43.82 -35.66
CA ARG A 5 -10.43 -43.11 -35.60
C ARG A 5 -10.60 -41.74 -36.25
N ILE A 6 -10.27 -40.69 -35.53
CA ILE A 6 -10.19 -39.32 -36.05
C ILE A 6 -8.72 -39.02 -36.28
N ASP A 7 -8.35 -38.83 -37.53
CA ASP A 7 -6.99 -38.54 -37.97
C ASP A 7 -6.78 -37.02 -37.92
N THR A 8 -6.10 -36.52 -36.89
CA THR A 8 -5.79 -35.09 -36.74
C THR A 8 -4.46 -34.77 -37.40
N SER A 9 -4.46 -34.70 -38.73
CA SER A 9 -3.32 -34.20 -39.50
C SER A 9 -3.28 -32.67 -39.40
N SER A 10 -2.58 -32.18 -38.38
CA SER A 10 -2.44 -30.76 -38.06
C SER A 10 -1.37 -30.13 -38.96
N GLN A 11 -1.83 -29.31 -39.90
CA GLN A 11 -0.99 -28.61 -40.88
C GLN A 11 -0.36 -27.37 -40.21
N MET A 12 0.95 -27.42 -39.91
CA MET A 12 1.69 -26.25 -39.41
C MET A 12 1.91 -25.23 -40.53
N MET A 13 1.17 -24.12 -40.50
CA MET A 13 1.46 -22.94 -41.32
C MET A 13 2.53 -22.06 -40.65
N VAL A 14 3.70 -21.97 -41.29
CA VAL A 14 4.79 -21.07 -40.88
C VAL A 14 4.55 -19.67 -41.46
N VAL A 15 4.01 -18.77 -40.65
CA VAL A 15 3.80 -17.36 -41.04
C VAL A 15 5.08 -16.56 -40.76
N LYS A 16 5.86 -16.25 -41.81
CA LYS A 16 7.04 -15.36 -41.72
C LYS A 16 6.60 -13.90 -41.78
N GLY A 17 6.25 -13.32 -40.63
CA GLY A 17 5.95 -11.89 -40.49
C GLY A 17 7.20 -11.03 -40.28
N LYS A 18 7.45 -10.05 -41.16
CA LYS A 18 8.48 -9.02 -40.98
C LYS A 18 8.07 -8.07 -39.84
N LEU A 19 8.77 -8.13 -38.69
CA LEU A 19 8.63 -7.12 -37.63
C LEU A 19 9.12 -5.75 -38.13
N LYS A 20 8.21 -4.77 -38.19
CA LYS A 20 8.56 -3.36 -38.36
C LYS A 20 8.98 -2.79 -37.00
N LYS A 21 10.23 -2.30 -36.90
CA LYS A 21 10.74 -1.56 -35.74
C LYS A 21 9.94 -0.26 -35.58
N ILE A 22 9.17 -0.16 -34.51
CA ILE A 22 8.58 1.10 -34.06
C ILE A 22 9.61 1.75 -33.12
N THR A 23 10.23 2.83 -33.56
CA THR A 23 11.11 3.64 -32.72
C THR A 23 10.30 4.78 -32.10
N CYS A 24 10.04 4.69 -30.79
CA CYS A 24 9.37 5.72 -30.02
C CYS A 24 10.40 6.78 -29.59
N THR A 25 10.32 7.98 -30.16
CA THR A 25 11.13 9.13 -29.73
C THR A 25 10.52 9.75 -28.48
N ALA A 26 11.02 9.37 -27.30
CA ALA A 26 10.63 9.97 -26.03
C ALA A 26 11.07 11.45 -25.99
N LYS A 27 10.10 12.37 -26.06
CA LYS A 27 10.30 13.81 -25.89
C LYS A 27 10.57 14.06 -24.40
N LYS A 28 11.80 14.48 -24.08
CA LYS A 28 12.22 14.84 -22.72
C LYS A 28 11.52 16.14 -22.31
N VAL A 29 10.45 16.04 -21.53
CA VAL A 29 9.79 17.20 -20.92
C VAL A 29 10.58 17.56 -19.66
N ALA A 30 11.31 18.66 -19.71
CA ALA A 30 12.01 19.20 -18.55
C ALA A 30 10.97 19.83 -17.60
N LEU A 31 10.56 19.08 -16.57
CA LEU A 31 9.80 19.64 -15.46
C LEU A 31 10.71 20.57 -14.66
N ALA A 32 10.37 21.86 -14.63
CA ALA A 32 11.04 22.84 -13.78
C ALA A 32 10.73 22.51 -12.31
N VAL A 33 11.74 21.99 -11.60
CA VAL A 33 11.66 21.71 -10.17
C VAL A 33 11.73 23.04 -9.40
N PRO A 34 10.73 23.39 -8.57
CA PRO A 34 10.80 24.58 -7.73
C PRO A 34 11.93 24.43 -6.71
N LYS A 35 12.91 25.34 -6.79
CA LYS A 35 14.05 25.43 -5.88
C LYS A 35 13.61 26.15 -4.61
N THR A 36 13.10 25.42 -3.63
CA THR A 36 13.23 25.71 -2.18
C THR A 36 12.46 24.66 -1.38
N VAL A 37 13.00 23.45 -1.29
CA VAL A 37 12.63 22.54 -0.21
C VAL A 37 13.54 22.89 0.95
N VAL A 38 12.99 23.54 1.97
CA VAL A 38 13.69 23.72 3.25
C VAL A 38 13.88 22.32 3.83
N ASN A 39 15.12 21.87 3.89
CA ASN A 39 15.49 20.55 4.39
C ASN A 39 15.30 20.54 5.92
N VAL A 40 14.06 20.33 6.37
CA VAL A 40 13.75 20.13 7.78
C VAL A 40 14.15 18.69 8.13
N PRO A 41 15.09 18.47 9.08
CA PRO A 41 15.47 17.12 9.48
C PRO A 41 14.24 16.34 9.98
N ILE A 42 13.84 15.31 9.23
CA ILE A 42 12.73 14.38 9.53
C ILE A 42 12.95 13.64 10.88
N ALA A 43 14.14 13.77 11.48
CA ALA A 43 14.49 13.16 12.76
C ALA A 43 13.69 13.71 13.95
N ILE A 44 13.16 14.95 13.91
CA ILE A 44 12.47 15.53 15.08
C ILE A 44 11.03 15.01 15.21
N GLY A 45 10.39 14.59 14.11
CA GLY A 45 9.00 14.08 14.13
C GLY A 45 8.85 12.65 14.65
N ARG A 46 9.89 11.81 14.53
CA ARG A 46 9.80 10.38 14.95
C ARG A 46 9.93 10.18 16.46
N THR A 47 10.65 11.04 17.16
CA THR A 47 10.88 10.86 18.61
C THR A 47 9.65 11.22 19.46
N ILE A 48 8.73 12.04 18.95
CA ILE A 48 7.47 12.39 19.65
C ILE A 48 6.40 11.29 19.44
N LEU A 49 6.42 10.59 18.30
CA LEU A 49 5.38 9.62 17.91
C LEU A 49 5.68 8.17 18.30
N ALA A 50 6.89 7.87 18.79
CA ALA A 50 7.29 6.55 19.28
C ALA A 50 7.36 6.48 20.81
N ALA A 51 6.50 7.21 21.52
CA ALA A 51 6.30 6.94 22.94
C ALA A 51 5.45 5.66 23.04
N PRO A 52 6.01 4.50 23.45
CA PRO A 52 5.22 3.30 23.64
C PRO A 52 4.12 3.60 24.67
N ASP A 53 2.92 3.06 24.44
CA ASP A 53 1.77 3.11 25.37
C ASP A 53 2.11 2.65 26.82
N ALA A 54 3.30 2.07 27.02
CA ALA A 54 3.88 1.71 28.31
C ALA A 54 4.08 2.89 29.29
N VAL A 55 4.09 4.16 28.86
CA VAL A 55 4.32 5.30 29.77
C VAL A 55 3.09 5.66 30.61
N LYS A 56 1.87 5.22 30.23
CA LYS A 56 0.66 5.47 31.03
C LYS A 56 0.64 4.72 32.38
N GLY A 57 1.51 3.74 32.59
CA GLY A 57 1.59 2.96 33.83
C GLY A 57 2.59 3.45 34.89
N ALA A 58 3.51 4.37 34.55
CA ALA A 58 4.65 4.69 35.43
C ALA A 58 4.46 5.95 36.30
N VAL A 59 3.46 6.79 36.03
CA VAL A 59 3.32 8.10 36.70
C VAL A 59 2.60 8.01 38.07
N THR A 60 1.98 6.89 38.43
CA THR A 60 1.18 6.79 39.67
C THR A 60 1.95 6.33 40.91
N LYS A 61 3.29 6.19 40.89
CA LYS A 61 4.05 5.64 42.04
C LYS A 61 5.07 6.56 42.73
N ALA A 62 5.19 7.83 42.35
CA ALA A 62 6.21 8.73 42.91
C ALA A 62 5.68 9.81 43.89
N GLN A 63 4.43 9.75 44.35
CA GLN A 63 3.88 10.67 45.36
C GLN A 63 3.77 9.99 46.73
N SER A 64 4.89 9.77 47.42
CA SER A 64 4.87 9.78 48.90
C SER A 64 6.27 10.05 49.46
N LYS A 65 6.34 10.97 50.44
CA LYS A 65 7.52 11.39 51.24
C LYS A 65 8.40 12.52 50.65
N GLY A 66 7.84 13.72 50.61
CA GLY A 66 8.61 14.98 50.67
C GLY A 66 8.15 15.81 51.86
N LYS A 67 9.06 16.10 52.79
CA LYS A 67 8.84 16.77 54.08
C LYS A 67 8.84 18.30 53.89
N HIS A 68 7.72 18.95 54.22
CA HIS A 68 7.57 20.42 54.17
C HIS A 68 8.48 21.11 55.19
N THR A 69 9.28 22.09 54.72
CA THR A 69 9.96 23.08 55.55
C THR A 69 9.67 24.48 55.02
N SER A 70 8.70 25.17 55.64
CA SER A 70 8.54 26.62 55.88
C SER A 70 8.96 27.69 54.83
N GLY A 71 9.23 27.34 53.57
CA GLY A 71 9.57 28.26 52.48
C GLY A 71 8.43 28.55 51.49
N ASP A 72 7.21 28.09 51.78
CA ASP A 72 6.13 27.95 50.79
C ASP A 72 5.41 29.28 50.42
N ALA A 73 5.53 30.35 51.22
CA ALA A 73 4.79 31.59 50.96
C ALA A 73 5.35 32.43 49.79
N ALA A 74 6.68 32.46 49.63
CA ALA A 74 7.31 33.24 48.56
C ALA A 74 7.21 32.55 47.19
N LEU A 75 7.26 31.21 47.17
CA LEU A 75 7.11 30.42 45.94
C LEU A 75 5.67 30.46 45.41
N ALA A 76 4.67 30.45 46.31
CA ALA A 76 3.26 30.60 45.95
C ALA A 76 2.96 31.97 45.30
N ALA A 77 3.55 33.06 45.80
CA ALA A 77 3.39 34.39 45.22
C ALA A 77 4.03 34.52 43.82
N LEU A 78 5.16 33.84 43.59
CA LEU A 78 5.88 33.85 42.31
C LEU A 78 5.22 32.95 41.25
N LEU A 79 4.52 31.89 41.68
CA LEU A 79 3.66 31.06 40.84
C LEU A 79 2.38 31.81 40.45
N ALA A 80 1.71 32.47 41.40
CA ALA A 80 0.52 33.28 41.13
C ALA A 80 0.78 34.44 40.14
N ALA A 81 1.97 35.06 40.20
CA ALA A 81 2.34 36.14 39.30
C ALA A 81 2.64 35.69 37.84
N ASN A 82 2.81 34.38 37.59
CA ASN A 82 3.10 33.84 36.26
C ASN A 82 1.88 33.21 35.56
N GLU A 83 0.74 33.08 36.22
CA GLU A 83 -0.46 32.47 35.61
C GLU A 83 -1.11 33.37 34.53
N ASP A 84 -1.04 34.70 34.69
CA ASP A 84 -1.77 35.62 33.81
C ASP A 84 -1.17 35.81 32.39
N LYS A 85 0.01 35.26 32.10
CA LYS A 85 0.71 35.49 30.81
C LYS A 85 0.87 34.27 29.92
N LYS A 86 0.27 33.11 30.24
CA LYS A 86 0.63 31.85 29.57
C LYS A 86 -0.40 31.02 28.78
N PRO A 87 -1.64 31.41 28.44
CA PRO A 87 -2.54 30.44 27.77
C PRO A 87 -2.44 30.39 26.23
N LYS A 88 -2.08 31.48 25.53
CA LYS A 88 -2.25 31.52 24.05
C LYS A 88 -1.38 30.54 23.25
N HIS A 89 -0.22 30.17 23.77
CA HIS A 89 0.66 29.19 23.10
C HIS A 89 0.23 27.75 23.37
N ALA A 90 -0.37 27.47 24.53
CA ALA A 90 -0.89 26.16 24.86
C ALA A 90 -2.07 25.80 23.96
N ASP A 91 -3.03 26.72 23.79
CA ASP A 91 -4.21 26.51 22.95
C ASP A 91 -3.83 26.23 21.48
N LYS A 92 -2.83 26.96 20.96
CA LYS A 92 -2.35 26.75 19.58
C LYS A 92 -1.66 25.39 19.43
N LEU A 93 -0.90 24.95 20.43
CA LEU A 93 -0.24 23.65 20.39
C LEU A 93 -1.28 22.52 20.48
N GLU A 94 -2.28 22.66 21.35
CA GLU A 94 -3.39 21.70 21.45
C GLU A 94 -4.15 21.59 20.13
N PHE A 95 -4.45 22.73 19.49
CA PHE A 95 -5.08 22.74 18.17
C PHE A 95 -4.27 21.97 17.13
N ILE A 96 -2.97 22.23 17.03
CA ILE A 96 -2.08 21.54 16.06
C ILE A 96 -1.99 20.05 16.37
N CYS A 97 -1.85 19.67 17.64
CA CYS A 97 -1.83 18.27 18.05
C CYS A 97 -3.12 17.55 17.67
N ARG A 98 -4.28 18.18 17.90
CA ARG A 98 -5.58 17.63 17.49
C ARG A 98 -5.68 17.47 15.98
N GLU A 99 -5.29 18.48 15.21
CA GLU A 99 -5.32 18.43 13.74
C GLU A 99 -4.42 17.32 13.18
N ILE A 100 -3.22 17.12 13.75
CA ILE A 100 -2.32 16.03 13.37
C ILE A 100 -2.94 14.66 13.67
N LEU A 101 -3.57 14.49 14.83
CA LEU A 101 -4.21 13.23 15.21
C LEU A 101 -5.38 12.90 14.27
N GLU A 102 -6.25 13.88 13.97
CA GLU A 102 -7.37 13.70 13.06
C GLU A 102 -6.89 13.38 11.63
N GLU A 103 -5.83 14.04 11.15
CA GLU A 103 -5.23 13.74 9.85
C GLU A 103 -4.61 12.33 9.81
N GLN A 104 -3.99 11.89 10.90
CA GLN A 104 -3.47 10.53 11.01
C GLN A 104 -4.61 9.48 10.97
N GLU A 105 -5.72 9.74 11.64
CA GLU A 105 -6.89 8.86 11.61
C GLU A 105 -7.48 8.76 10.20
N ARG A 106 -7.68 9.90 9.51
CA ARG A 106 -8.13 9.93 8.12
C ARG A 106 -7.21 9.12 7.20
N ASN A 107 -5.90 9.31 7.35
CA ASN A 107 -4.92 8.56 6.57
C ASN A 107 -4.91 7.06 6.90
N GLY A 108 -5.21 6.70 8.15
CA GLY A 108 -5.41 5.31 8.57
C GLY A 108 -6.58 4.66 7.82
N ILE A 109 -7.72 5.36 7.75
CA ILE A 109 -8.91 4.88 7.03
C ILE A 109 -8.60 4.67 5.53
N VAL A 110 -7.92 5.63 4.89
CA VAL A 110 -7.54 5.51 3.47
C VAL A 110 -6.65 4.29 3.21
N ARG A 111 -5.62 4.08 4.06
CA ARG A 111 -4.75 2.90 3.93
C ARG A 111 -5.52 1.59 4.12
N GLN A 112 -6.44 1.55 5.08
CA GLN A 112 -7.27 0.38 5.31
C GLN A 112 -8.14 0.07 4.09
N SER A 113 -8.84 1.06 3.54
CA SER A 113 -9.67 0.86 2.34
C SER A 113 -8.87 0.41 1.12
N GLN A 114 -7.64 0.92 0.95
CA GLN A 114 -6.75 0.47 -0.11
C GLN A 114 -6.29 -0.99 0.10
N SER A 115 -5.96 -1.35 1.34
CA SER A 115 -5.60 -2.73 1.71
C SER A 115 -6.75 -3.69 1.46
N ASP A 116 -7.97 -3.31 1.84
CA ASP A 116 -9.18 -4.12 1.65
C ASP A 116 -9.45 -4.37 0.17
N CYS A 117 -9.32 -3.33 -0.67
CA CYS A 117 -9.45 -3.45 -2.13
C CYS A 117 -8.40 -4.40 -2.72
N MET A 118 -7.13 -4.31 -2.27
CA MET A 118 -6.10 -5.25 -2.74
C MET A 118 -6.38 -6.68 -2.32
N ASN A 119 -6.86 -6.90 -1.10
CA ASN A 119 -7.24 -8.22 -0.60
C ASN A 119 -8.37 -8.84 -1.43
N GLU A 120 -9.35 -8.03 -1.84
CA GLU A 120 -10.45 -8.47 -2.69
C GLU A 120 -9.96 -8.94 -4.07
N ILE A 121 -9.07 -8.17 -4.71
CA ILE A 121 -8.45 -8.55 -6.00
C ILE A 121 -7.69 -9.88 -5.88
N VAL A 122 -6.91 -10.05 -4.80
CA VAL A 122 -6.15 -11.28 -4.55
C VAL A 122 -7.09 -12.47 -4.32
N SER A 123 -8.11 -12.29 -3.47
CA SER A 123 -9.12 -13.33 -3.21
C SER A 123 -9.83 -13.77 -4.48
N HIS A 124 -10.19 -12.83 -5.36
CA HIS A 124 -10.82 -13.16 -6.64
C HIS A 124 -9.87 -13.96 -7.55
N LEU A 125 -8.58 -13.59 -7.61
CA LEU A 125 -7.59 -14.35 -8.36
C LEU A 125 -7.44 -15.78 -7.86
N GLU A 126 -7.37 -15.99 -6.55
CA GLU A 126 -7.26 -17.33 -5.96
C GLU A 126 -8.44 -18.23 -6.31
N ILE A 127 -9.66 -17.69 -6.21
CA ILE A 127 -10.88 -18.40 -6.58
C ILE A 127 -10.85 -18.73 -8.07
N PHE A 128 -10.50 -17.75 -8.92
CA PHE A 128 -10.45 -17.93 -10.36
C PHE A 128 -9.43 -18.99 -10.80
N LEU A 129 -8.21 -18.96 -10.25
CA LEU A 129 -7.17 -19.96 -10.58
C LEU A 129 -7.51 -21.35 -10.03
N ARG A 130 -8.29 -21.44 -8.95
CA ARG A 130 -8.80 -22.73 -8.45
C ARG A 130 -9.79 -23.36 -9.44
N GLU A 131 -10.63 -22.53 -10.06
CA GLU A 131 -11.61 -22.98 -11.05
C GLU A 131 -10.97 -23.24 -12.42
N LYS A 132 -9.97 -22.43 -12.80
CA LYS A 132 -9.30 -22.48 -14.10
C LYS A 132 -7.78 -22.36 -13.93
N PRO A 133 -7.06 -23.46 -13.64
CA PRO A 133 -5.62 -23.43 -13.39
C PRO A 133 -4.79 -23.05 -14.62
N ASP A 134 -5.30 -23.31 -15.83
CA ASP A 134 -4.62 -23.02 -17.10
C ASP A 134 -5.03 -21.66 -17.71
N ALA A 135 -5.75 -20.83 -16.96
CA ALA A 135 -6.25 -19.55 -17.47
C ALA A 135 -5.12 -18.53 -17.71
N ILE A 136 -5.39 -17.60 -18.63
CA ILE A 136 -4.49 -16.48 -18.94
C ILE A 136 -4.94 -15.19 -18.25
N TYR A 137 -4.04 -14.19 -18.21
CA TYR A 137 -4.28 -12.90 -17.56
C TYR A 137 -5.56 -12.23 -18.09
N GLU A 138 -5.73 -12.19 -19.40
CA GLU A 138 -6.87 -11.56 -20.07
C GLU A 138 -8.21 -12.20 -19.68
N GLU A 139 -8.24 -13.52 -19.50
CA GLU A 139 -9.45 -14.23 -19.08
C GLU A 139 -9.82 -13.88 -17.64
N TRP A 140 -8.82 -13.77 -16.75
CA TRP A 140 -9.03 -13.34 -15.38
C TRP A 140 -9.57 -11.91 -15.30
N ILE A 141 -8.96 -10.97 -16.04
CA ILE A 141 -9.44 -9.58 -16.10
C ILE A 141 -10.85 -9.51 -16.70
N SER A 142 -11.15 -10.30 -17.73
CA SER A 142 -12.50 -10.34 -18.31
C SER A 142 -13.54 -10.89 -17.34
N ALA A 143 -13.16 -11.82 -16.45
CA ALA A 143 -14.04 -12.33 -15.40
C ALA A 143 -14.27 -11.30 -14.28
N LEU A 144 -13.22 -10.56 -13.90
CA LEU A 144 -13.30 -9.55 -12.83
C LEU A 144 -13.97 -8.25 -13.30
N HIS A 145 -13.70 -7.83 -14.54
CA HIS A 145 -14.15 -6.58 -15.15
C HIS A 145 -14.77 -6.84 -16.53
N PRO A 146 -15.96 -7.46 -16.60
CA PRO A 146 -16.62 -7.77 -17.87
C PRO A 146 -16.94 -6.52 -18.71
N GLU A 147 -16.99 -5.34 -18.08
CA GLU A 147 -17.20 -4.05 -18.74
C GLU A 147 -15.95 -3.52 -19.47
N ASN A 148 -14.76 -3.97 -19.05
CA ASN A 148 -13.47 -3.54 -19.62
C ASN A 148 -12.88 -4.58 -20.59
N ALA A 149 -13.59 -5.69 -20.81
CA ALA A 149 -13.30 -6.65 -21.85
C ALA A 149 -14.11 -6.27 -23.10
N GLU A 150 -13.43 -5.95 -24.20
CA GLU A 150 -14.14 -5.84 -25.47
C GLU A 150 -14.50 -7.26 -25.94
N TYR A 151 -15.81 -7.51 -26.11
CA TYR A 151 -16.33 -8.79 -26.64
C TYR A 151 -16.00 -9.03 -28.12
N THR A 152 -15.14 -8.21 -28.73
CA THR A 152 -14.62 -8.44 -30.08
C THR A 152 -13.73 -9.67 -30.11
N GLU A 153 -13.57 -10.28 -31.29
CA GLU A 153 -12.92 -11.57 -31.56
C GLU A 153 -11.46 -11.71 -31.08
N ALA A 154 -10.88 -10.66 -30.49
CA ALA A 154 -9.47 -10.60 -30.13
C ALA A 154 -9.18 -10.73 -28.62
N ASN A 155 -10.17 -10.99 -27.76
CA ASN A 155 -10.01 -11.08 -26.29
C ASN A 155 -9.15 -9.92 -25.73
N ARG A 156 -9.45 -8.69 -26.16
CA ARG A 156 -8.69 -7.51 -25.77
C ARG A 156 -9.33 -6.86 -24.54
N ILE A 157 -8.53 -6.72 -23.50
CA ILE A 157 -8.86 -5.91 -22.33
C ILE A 157 -8.33 -4.48 -22.50
N ASP A 158 -8.87 -3.55 -21.73
CA ASP A 158 -8.41 -2.16 -21.71
C ASP A 158 -6.89 -2.06 -21.46
N HIS A 159 -6.20 -1.24 -22.28
CA HIS A 159 -4.76 -0.98 -22.20
C HIS A 159 -4.24 -0.62 -20.80
N ARG A 160 -5.08 -0.03 -19.93
CA ARG A 160 -4.73 0.33 -18.55
C ARG A 160 -4.34 -0.88 -17.70
N PHE A 161 -4.88 -2.06 -18.01
CA PHE A 161 -4.54 -3.31 -17.33
C PHE A 161 -3.22 -3.93 -17.82
N TYR A 162 -2.62 -3.40 -18.89
CA TYR A 162 -1.32 -3.84 -19.39
C TYR A 162 -0.14 -3.03 -18.81
N VAL A 163 -0.43 -1.96 -18.06
CA VAL A 163 0.58 -1.16 -17.37
C VAL A 163 1.25 -2.01 -16.29
N GLU A 164 2.59 -2.03 -16.25
CA GLU A 164 3.36 -2.86 -15.32
C GLU A 164 3.06 -2.49 -13.86
N GLU A 165 2.77 -1.22 -13.62
CA GLU A 165 2.39 -0.66 -12.33
C GLU A 165 0.91 -0.86 -11.97
N SER A 166 0.11 -1.48 -12.84
CA SER A 166 -1.29 -1.76 -12.50
C SER A 166 -1.39 -2.85 -11.44
N ASP A 167 -2.25 -2.63 -10.46
CA ASP A 167 -2.44 -3.53 -9.32
C ASP A 167 -2.75 -4.96 -9.73
N HIS A 168 -3.64 -5.11 -10.71
CA HIS A 168 -3.99 -6.39 -11.30
C HIS A 168 -2.77 -7.10 -11.90
N ARG A 169 -1.94 -6.38 -12.65
CA ARG A 169 -0.77 -6.97 -13.29
C ARG A 169 0.29 -7.37 -12.28
N ILE A 170 0.49 -6.56 -11.24
CA ILE A 170 1.39 -6.88 -10.12
C ILE A 170 0.92 -8.16 -9.41
N VAL A 171 -0.36 -8.23 -9.05
CA VAL A 171 -0.96 -9.39 -8.35
C VAL A 171 -0.84 -10.66 -9.18
N TRP A 172 -1.19 -10.59 -10.47
CA TRP A 172 -1.05 -11.72 -11.38
C TRP A 172 0.40 -12.22 -11.48
N ASN A 173 1.35 -11.30 -11.73
CA ASN A 173 2.75 -11.66 -11.92
C ASN A 173 3.35 -12.29 -10.66
N GLU A 174 3.07 -11.75 -9.47
CA GLU A 174 3.54 -12.33 -8.21
C GLU A 174 2.92 -13.72 -7.98
N CYS A 175 1.64 -13.91 -8.28
CA CYS A 175 0.98 -15.22 -8.17
C CYS A 175 1.61 -16.26 -9.12
N MET A 176 1.82 -15.92 -10.40
CA MET A 176 2.48 -16.80 -11.38
C MET A 176 3.92 -17.14 -10.97
N LYS A 177 4.65 -16.15 -10.44
CA LYS A 177 6.00 -16.36 -9.91
C LYS A 177 6.00 -17.34 -8.74
N MET A 178 5.00 -17.28 -7.88
CA MET A 178 4.86 -18.26 -6.80
C MET A 178 4.55 -19.65 -7.34
N MET A 179 3.55 -19.79 -8.22
CA MET A 179 3.23 -21.11 -8.80
C MET A 179 4.41 -21.73 -9.53
N THR A 180 5.18 -20.95 -10.30
CA THR A 180 6.39 -21.44 -10.97
C THR A 180 7.48 -21.88 -9.99
N MET A 181 7.63 -21.21 -8.85
CA MET A 181 8.58 -21.62 -7.79
C MET A 181 8.18 -22.95 -7.15
N TYR A 182 6.88 -23.24 -7.00
CA TYR A 182 6.40 -24.47 -6.37
C TYR A 182 6.33 -25.67 -7.31
N SER A 183 6.06 -25.47 -8.61
CA SER A 183 6.03 -26.57 -9.59
C SER A 183 7.37 -27.32 -9.73
N GLY A 184 8.48 -26.76 -9.24
CA GLY A 184 9.78 -27.45 -9.19
C GLY A 184 10.00 -28.33 -7.95
N ASN A 185 9.21 -28.16 -6.89
CA ASN A 185 9.37 -28.84 -5.62
C ASN A 185 8.05 -29.56 -5.26
N ASN A 186 7.94 -30.80 -5.74
CA ASN A 186 6.74 -31.64 -5.79
C ASN A 186 5.95 -31.91 -4.47
N ASP A 187 6.20 -31.24 -3.33
CA ASP A 187 5.51 -31.60 -2.07
C ASP A 187 5.30 -30.48 -1.02
N THR A 188 5.62 -29.22 -1.29
CA THR A 188 5.41 -28.17 -0.27
C THR A 188 4.09 -27.44 -0.45
N ILE A 189 3.16 -27.73 0.46
CA ILE A 189 1.94 -26.97 0.81
C ILE A 189 2.12 -25.49 0.46
N VAL A 190 1.27 -25.01 -0.46
CA VAL A 190 1.21 -23.60 -0.86
C VAL A 190 0.98 -22.77 0.39
N ASP A 191 1.97 -21.95 0.74
CA ASP A 191 1.91 -21.08 1.90
C ASP A 191 0.72 -20.12 1.73
N ARG A 192 -0.32 -20.30 2.56
CA ARG A 192 -1.56 -19.51 2.49
C ARG A 192 -1.35 -18.03 2.79
N ASN A 193 -0.14 -17.63 3.21
CA ASN A 193 0.14 -16.28 3.70
C ASN A 193 0.71 -15.33 2.63
N TRP A 194 0.55 -15.63 1.35
CA TRP A 194 1.15 -14.83 0.28
C TRP A 194 0.40 -13.52 -0.02
N SER A 195 -0.92 -13.52 0.16
CA SER A 195 -1.76 -12.32 0.07
C SER A 195 -1.23 -11.19 0.94
N ASP A 196 -0.88 -11.53 2.19
CA ASP A 196 -0.38 -10.58 3.19
C ASP A 196 0.92 -9.93 2.74
N ARG A 197 1.80 -10.68 2.06
CA ARG A 197 3.08 -10.17 1.55
C ARG A 197 2.93 -9.16 0.41
N ILE A 198 1.90 -9.31 -0.42
CA ILE A 198 1.64 -8.37 -1.53
C ILE A 198 1.08 -7.06 -0.98
N VAL A 199 0.13 -7.16 -0.05
CA VAL A 199 -0.52 -6.02 0.59
C VAL A 199 0.51 -5.21 1.37
N GLU A 200 1.36 -5.88 2.16
CA GLU A 200 2.39 -5.22 2.98
C GLU A 200 3.35 -4.39 2.12
N LYS A 201 3.87 -4.95 1.01
CA LYS A 201 4.79 -4.22 0.11
C LYS A 201 4.20 -2.91 -0.41
N LYS A 202 2.89 -2.86 -0.69
CA LYS A 202 2.24 -1.68 -1.29
C LYS A 202 1.83 -0.65 -0.26
N THR A 203 1.38 -1.09 0.92
CA THR A 203 1.04 -0.18 2.03
C THR A 203 2.24 0.60 2.58
N MET A 204 3.46 0.14 2.30
CA MET A 204 4.69 0.77 2.76
C MET A 204 5.24 1.88 1.86
N ASP A 205 4.67 2.15 0.67
CA ASP A 205 5.22 3.17 -0.21
C ASP A 205 5.00 4.59 0.40
N PRO A 206 6.06 5.28 0.85
CA PRO A 206 5.95 6.57 1.52
C PRO A 206 5.56 7.69 0.55
N SER A 207 5.56 7.44 -0.77
CA SER A 207 5.29 8.46 -1.78
C SER A 207 3.87 9.05 -1.71
N TYR A 208 2.95 8.40 -1.00
CA TYR A 208 1.61 8.93 -0.77
C TYR A 208 1.49 9.93 0.38
N THR A 209 2.54 10.13 1.21
CA THR A 209 2.60 11.31 2.09
C THR A 209 3.01 12.53 1.28
N ARG A 210 2.05 13.01 0.47
CA ARG A 210 1.84 14.36 -0.05
C ARG A 210 3.11 15.20 -0.24
N THR A 211 3.55 15.29 -1.50
CA THR A 211 4.22 16.48 -2.03
C THR A 211 3.24 17.66 -1.92
N THR A 212 3.28 18.40 -0.81
CA THR A 212 2.69 19.75 -0.71
C THR A 212 3.72 20.79 -1.10
#